data_AF-A0A3D4HYL9-F1
#
_entry.id   AF-A0A3D4HYL9-F1
#
_cell.length_a   1.000
_cell.length_b   1.000
_cell.length_c   1.000
_cell.angle_alpha   90.00
_cell.angle_beta   90.00
_cell.angle_gamma   90.00
#
_symmetry.space_group_name_H-M   'P 1'
#
loop_
_entity.id
_entity.type
_entity.pdbx_description
1 polymer ?
#
loop_
_entity_poly.entity_id
_entity_poly.type
_entity_poly.pdbx_seq_one_letter_code
_entity_poly.pdbx_strand_id
1 'polypeptide(L)'
;MLETITLLISITFMYSAPLIFGALGGVTSERAGVVNIGIEGMMNIGAFVGTAVCFYSGNPWLGFLMAGLAGGLLALLHAVASVTFKADQTISGIALNLIGPGFSLFLCRMFFDGATMSKPIANKLPKIFGNIKTGSTAVKNLNLDITAVLAAALAVILWFVLYKTKWGLRVRAVGEHPAAADSLGISVT
;
A
#
# COMPACT_ATOMS: atom_id res chain seq x y z
N MET A 1 -4.07 14.69 -30.11
CA MET A 1 -4.93 15.11 -28.98
C MET A 1 -5.54 13.92 -28.24
N LEU A 2 -6.28 13.02 -28.91
CA LEU A 2 -6.86 11.83 -28.27
C LEU A 2 -5.80 10.91 -27.62
N GLU A 3 -4.67 10.69 -28.29
CA GLU A 3 -3.57 9.88 -27.75
C GLU A 3 -2.92 10.49 -26.51
N THR A 4 -2.79 11.82 -26.47
CA THR A 4 -2.26 12.53 -25.30
C THR A 4 -3.21 12.39 -24.11
N ILE A 5 -4.52 12.47 -24.35
CA ILE A 5 -5.54 12.29 -23.31
C ILE A 5 -5.52 10.85 -22.79
N THR A 6 -5.47 9.84 -23.67
CA THR A 6 -5.45 8.43 -23.22
C THR A 6 -4.16 8.08 -22.48
N LEU A 7 -3.01 8.64 -22.88
CA LEU A 7 -1.75 8.51 -22.15
C LEU A 7 -1.84 9.14 -20.75
N LEU A 8 -2.39 10.36 -20.65
CA LEU A 8 -2.53 11.07 -19.37
C LEU A 8 -3.41 10.27 -18.41
N ILE A 9 -4.54 9.74 -18.90
CA ILE A 9 -5.42 8.85 -18.13
C ILE A 9 -4.64 7.61 -17.64
N SER A 10 -3.88 6.95 -18.52
CA SER A 10 -3.12 5.76 -18.15
C SER A 10 -2.07 6.04 -17.07
N ILE A 11 -1.36 7.17 -17.15
CA ILE A 11 -0.37 7.58 -16.15
C ILE A 11 -1.04 7.89 -14.82
N THR A 12 -2.19 8.58 -14.83
CA THR A 12 -2.97 8.87 -13.62
C THR A 12 -3.35 7.58 -12.89
N PHE A 13 -3.84 6.56 -13.60
CA PHE A 13 -4.17 5.26 -12.98
C PHE A 13 -2.95 4.51 -12.46
N MET A 14 -1.80 4.63 -13.14
CA MET A 14 -0.55 4.00 -12.70
C MET A 14 -0.07 4.59 -11.37
N TYR A 15 -0.05 5.93 -11.24
CA TYR A 15 0.37 6.60 -10.01
C TYR A 15 -0.67 6.56 -8.89
N SER A 16 -1.96 6.42 -9.21
CA SER A 16 -3.00 6.33 -8.18
C SER A 16 -3.01 4.99 -7.46
N ALA A 17 -2.59 3.89 -8.09
CA ALA A 17 -2.69 2.56 -7.49
C ALA A 17 -1.94 2.43 -6.15
N PRO A 18 -0.66 2.83 -6.00
CA PRO A 18 0.03 2.82 -4.71
C PRO A 18 -0.64 3.72 -3.66
N LEU A 19 -1.14 4.89 -4.09
CA LEU A 19 -1.83 5.83 -3.20
C LEU A 19 -3.16 5.27 -2.68
N ILE A 20 -3.92 4.55 -3.53
CA ILE A 20 -5.15 3.87 -3.11
C ILE A 20 -4.83 2.79 -2.08
N PHE A 21 -3.79 1.96 -2.29
CA PHE A 21 -3.39 0.97 -1.29
C PHE A 21 -3.02 1.61 0.05
N GLY A 22 -2.23 2.69 0.04
CA GLY A 22 -1.90 3.46 1.24
C GLY A 22 -3.14 4.03 1.92
N ALA A 23 -4.05 4.65 1.15
CA ALA A 23 -5.29 5.22 1.66
C ALA A 23 -6.23 4.17 2.26
N LEU A 24 -6.33 2.98 1.66
CA LEU A 24 -7.13 1.88 2.22
C LEU A 24 -6.56 1.42 3.56
N GLY A 25 -5.22 1.31 3.66
CA GLY A 25 -4.53 1.06 4.94
C GLY A 25 -4.85 2.12 5.99
N GLY A 26 -4.72 3.40 5.63
CA GLY A 26 -5.01 4.52 6.53
C GLY A 26 -6.47 4.56 6.99
N VAL A 27 -7.44 4.38 6.08
CA VAL A 27 -8.86 4.32 6.45
C VAL A 27 -9.11 3.15 7.41
N THR A 28 -8.50 1.99 7.20
CA THR A 28 -8.68 0.87 8.15
C THR A 28 -8.10 1.17 9.53
N SER A 29 -6.92 1.78 9.61
CA SER A 29 -6.29 2.06 10.91
C SER A 29 -7.03 3.15 11.66
N GLU A 30 -7.41 4.24 10.98
CA GLU A 30 -8.14 5.35 11.59
C GLU A 30 -9.52 4.92 12.07
N ARG A 31 -10.22 4.07 11.29
CA ARG A 31 -11.49 3.48 11.73
C ARG A 31 -11.35 2.52 12.90
N ALA A 32 -10.15 2.02 13.18
CA ALA A 32 -9.85 1.22 14.36
C ALA A 32 -9.33 2.07 15.55
N GLY A 33 -9.24 3.40 15.41
CA GLY A 33 -8.75 4.30 16.47
C GLY A 33 -7.22 4.50 16.49
N VAL A 34 -6.51 4.08 15.44
CA VAL A 34 -5.06 4.26 15.31
C VAL A 34 -4.75 5.13 14.10
N VAL A 35 -4.37 6.38 14.35
CA VAL A 35 -3.92 7.33 13.33
C VAL A 35 -2.57 6.88 12.81
N ASN A 36 -2.46 6.66 11.50
CA ASN A 36 -1.22 6.19 10.89
C ASN A 36 -0.67 7.23 9.90
N ILE A 37 0.15 8.16 10.43
CA ILE A 37 0.87 9.12 9.59
C ILE A 37 2.07 8.46 8.89
N GLY A 38 2.54 7.31 9.39
CA GLY A 38 3.73 6.60 8.92
C GLY A 38 3.60 5.83 7.60
N ILE A 39 2.49 5.99 6.87
CA ILE A 39 2.16 5.20 5.67
C ILE A 39 3.20 5.38 4.57
N GLU A 40 3.74 6.59 4.39
CA GLU A 40 4.75 6.86 3.37
C GLU A 40 6.03 6.04 3.59
N GLY A 41 6.48 5.94 4.84
CA GLY A 41 7.62 5.10 5.21
C GLY A 41 7.37 3.62 4.95
N MET A 42 6.16 3.14 5.27
CA MET A 42 5.73 1.77 4.99
C MET A 42 5.70 1.46 3.49
N MET A 43 5.19 2.41 2.68
CA MET A 43 5.16 2.30 1.23
C MET A 43 6.56 2.24 0.63
N ASN A 44 7.50 3.06 1.12
CA ASN A 44 8.88 3.06 0.64
C ASN A 44 9.58 1.70 0.88
N ILE A 45 9.46 1.16 2.11
CA ILE A 45 10.07 -0.13 2.44
C ILE A 45 9.40 -1.27 1.67
N GLY A 46 8.07 -1.24 1.53
CA GLY A 46 7.34 -2.16 0.67
C GLY A 46 7.80 -2.10 -0.79
N ALA A 47 8.02 -0.91 -1.34
CA ALA A 47 8.48 -0.72 -2.71
C ALA A 47 9.89 -1.30 -2.94
N PHE A 48 10.81 -1.11 -1.99
CA PHE A 48 12.13 -1.74 -2.06
C PHE A 48 12.01 -3.27 -2.00
N VAL A 49 11.33 -3.81 -0.98
CA VAL A 49 11.23 -5.28 -0.79
C VAL A 49 10.56 -5.93 -1.99
N GLY A 50 9.46 -5.35 -2.49
CA GLY A 50 8.76 -5.89 -3.65
C GLY A 50 9.63 -5.92 -4.90
N THR A 51 10.39 -4.85 -5.14
CA THR A 51 11.33 -4.75 -6.25
C THR A 51 12.48 -5.74 -6.12
N ALA A 52 13.09 -5.86 -4.94
CA ALA A 52 14.19 -6.78 -4.67
C ALA A 52 13.73 -8.25 -4.85
N VAL A 53 12.61 -8.64 -4.26
CA VAL A 53 12.06 -9.99 -4.40
C VAL A 53 11.71 -10.28 -5.85
N CYS A 54 11.06 -9.35 -6.56
CA CYS A 54 10.74 -9.52 -7.96
C CYS A 54 12.00 -9.72 -8.82
N PHE A 55 13.05 -8.94 -8.54
CA PHE A 55 14.32 -9.02 -9.27
C PHE A 55 15.01 -10.39 -9.08
N TYR A 56 15.13 -10.88 -7.85
CA TYR A 56 15.82 -12.15 -7.58
C TYR A 56 14.97 -13.38 -7.92
N SER A 57 13.66 -13.35 -7.67
CA SER A 57 12.78 -14.49 -7.94
C SER A 57 12.32 -14.57 -9.40
N GLY A 58 12.37 -13.45 -10.12
CA GLY A 58 11.77 -13.31 -11.45
C GLY A 58 10.24 -13.34 -11.47
N ASN A 59 9.57 -13.41 -10.31
CA ASN A 59 8.12 -13.50 -10.17
C ASN A 59 7.52 -12.18 -9.64
N PRO A 60 6.79 -11.40 -10.48
CA PRO A 60 6.23 -10.12 -10.08
C PRO A 60 5.10 -10.22 -9.04
N TRP A 61 4.36 -11.33 -9.01
CA TRP A 61 3.30 -11.55 -8.02
C TRP A 61 3.87 -11.81 -6.63
N LEU A 62 4.97 -12.55 -6.56
CA LEU A 62 5.67 -12.76 -5.29
C LEU A 62 6.24 -11.45 -4.75
N GLY A 63 6.81 -10.62 -5.62
CA GLY A 63 7.26 -9.27 -5.25
C GLY A 63 6.11 -8.41 -4.71
N PHE A 64 4.95 -8.42 -5.37
CA PHE A 64 3.77 -7.68 -4.92
C PHE A 64 3.29 -8.12 -3.53
N LEU A 65 3.22 -9.43 -3.26
CA LEU A 65 2.84 -9.95 -1.95
C LEU A 65 3.86 -9.60 -0.86
N MET A 66 5.15 -9.75 -1.15
CA MET A 66 6.21 -9.43 -0.20
C MET A 66 6.30 -7.93 0.11
N ALA A 67 5.97 -7.06 -0.85
CA ALA A 67 5.84 -5.62 -0.60
C ALA A 67 4.78 -5.33 0.47
N GLY A 68 3.59 -5.95 0.34
CA GLY A 68 2.51 -5.81 1.31
C GLY A 68 2.89 -6.36 2.69
N LEU A 69 3.56 -7.51 2.75
CA LEU A 69 4.05 -8.10 4.01
C LEU A 69 5.08 -7.20 4.69
N ALA A 70 6.04 -6.64 3.95
CA ALA A 70 7.02 -5.72 4.51
C ALA A 70 6.38 -4.45 5.09
N GLY A 71 5.43 -3.85 4.38
CA GLY A 71 4.64 -2.73 4.90
C GLY A 71 3.83 -3.13 6.13
N GLY A 72 3.21 -4.32 6.13
CA GLY A 72 2.48 -4.88 7.26
C GLY A 72 3.35 -5.11 8.50
N LEU A 73 4.61 -5.52 8.35
CA LEU A 73 5.55 -5.66 9.46
C LEU A 73 5.89 -4.31 10.11
N LEU A 74 5.99 -3.23 9.34
CA LEU A 74 6.18 -1.90 9.91
C LEU A 74 4.89 -1.34 10.51
N ALA A 75 3.74 -1.65 9.93
CA ALA A 75 2.45 -1.34 10.54
C ALA A 75 2.29 -2.08 11.88
N LEU A 76 2.80 -3.31 12.01
CA LEU A 76 2.85 -4.03 13.27
C LEU A 76 3.74 -3.32 14.29
N LEU A 77 4.93 -2.85 13.88
CA LEU A 77 5.80 -2.05 14.76
C LEU A 77 5.08 -0.78 15.24
N HIS A 78 4.39 -0.08 14.33
CA HIS A 78 3.57 1.07 14.66
C HIS A 78 2.46 0.73 15.66
N ALA A 79 1.77 -0.40 15.46
CA ALA A 79 0.71 -0.88 16.34
C ALA A 79 1.25 -1.26 17.72
N VAL A 80 2.39 -1.95 17.82
CA VAL A 80 3.02 -2.26 19.11
C VAL A 80 3.40 -0.98 19.87
N ALA A 81 3.98 0.00 19.17
CA ALA A 81 4.34 1.27 19.78
C ALA A 81 3.11 2.05 20.27
N SER A 82 2.07 2.16 19.44
CA SER A 82 0.90 2.99 19.73
C SER A 82 -0.14 2.31 20.63
N VAL A 83 -0.36 1.01 20.48
CA VAL A 83 -1.39 0.26 21.21
C VAL A 83 -0.81 -0.34 22.49
N THR A 84 0.28 -1.11 22.39
CA THR A 84 0.87 -1.80 23.55
C THR A 84 1.63 -0.84 24.46
N PHE A 85 2.48 0.03 23.89
CA PHE A 85 3.28 0.98 24.68
C PHE A 85 2.61 2.34 24.88
N LYS A 86 1.42 2.56 24.29
CA LYS A 86 0.66 3.82 24.39
C LYS A 86 1.49 5.05 23.99
N ALA A 87 2.43 4.87 23.06
CA ALA A 87 3.22 5.97 22.53
C ALA A 87 2.36 6.87 21.63
N ASP A 88 2.77 8.13 21.51
CA ASP A 88 2.11 9.06 20.61
C ASP A 88 2.18 8.55 19.15
N GLN A 89 1.00 8.37 18.55
CA GLN A 89 0.83 7.84 17.19
C GLN A 89 1.47 8.76 16.14
N THR A 90 1.44 10.07 16.36
CA THR A 90 2.08 11.05 15.48
C THR A 90 3.59 10.92 15.51
N ILE A 91 4.18 10.79 16.71
CA ILE A 91 5.64 10.62 16.86
C ILE A 91 6.10 9.31 16.22
N SER A 92 5.41 8.20 16.49
CA SER A 92 5.72 6.89 15.89
C SER A 92 5.58 6.92 14.36
N GLY A 93 4.53 7.56 13.84
CA GLY A 93 4.31 7.73 12.40
C GLY A 93 5.40 8.58 11.72
N ILE A 94 5.77 9.72 12.32
CA ILE A 94 6.86 10.57 11.80
C ILE A 94 8.18 9.81 11.78
N ALA A 95 8.49 9.04 12.83
CA ALA A 95 9.69 8.22 12.89
C ALA A 95 9.74 7.19 11.74
N LEU A 96 8.62 6.53 11.45
CA LEU A 96 8.52 5.59 10.32
C LEU A 96 8.71 6.29 8.97
N ASN A 97 8.13 7.47 8.77
CA ASN A 97 8.32 8.25 7.54
C ASN A 97 9.75 8.75 7.38
N LEU A 98 10.45 9.05 8.47
CA LEU A 98 11.85 9.47 8.41
C LEU A 98 12.77 8.29 8.06
N ILE A 99 12.55 7.13 8.67
CA ILE A 99 13.38 5.94 8.48
C ILE A 99 13.11 5.28 7.13
N GLY A 100 11.85 5.22 6.69
CA GLY A 100 11.43 4.46 5.51
C GLY A 100 12.22 4.76 4.24
N PRO A 101 12.26 6.01 3.73
CA PRO A 101 13.03 6.38 2.55
C PRO A 101 14.53 6.17 2.72
N GLY A 102 15.09 6.56 3.87
CA GLY A 102 16.53 6.41 4.15
C GLY A 102 16.98 4.96 4.19
N PHE A 103 16.22 4.11 4.85
CA PHE A 103 16.48 2.67 4.94
C PHE A 103 16.28 1.98 3.60
N SER A 104 15.22 2.32 2.86
CA SER A 104 14.96 1.79 1.52
C SER A 104 16.09 2.15 0.55
N LEU A 105 16.60 3.38 0.59
CA LEU A 105 17.72 3.82 -0.22
C LEU A 105 19.02 3.09 0.16
N PHE A 106 19.29 2.93 1.45
CA PHE A 106 20.44 2.18 1.95
C PHE A 106 20.41 0.73 1.44
N LEU A 107 19.27 0.05 1.59
CA LEU A 107 19.11 -1.32 1.11
C LEU A 107 19.21 -1.40 -0.42
N CYS A 108 18.67 -0.43 -1.15
CA CYS A 108 18.81 -0.36 -2.61
C CYS A 108 20.30 -0.35 -3.02
N ARG A 109 21.11 0.51 -2.39
CA ARG A 109 22.55 0.56 -2.66
C ARG A 109 23.26 -0.75 -2.30
N MET A 110 22.85 -1.40 -1.21
CA MET A 110 23.44 -2.65 -0.76
C MET A 110 23.16 -3.81 -1.72
N PHE A 111 21.94 -3.90 -2.28
CA PHE A 111 21.52 -5.00 -3.15
C PHE A 111 21.79 -4.77 -4.65
N PHE A 112 21.95 -3.51 -5.08
CA PHE A 112 22.10 -3.14 -6.49
C PHE A 112 23.42 -2.42 -6.80
N ASP A 113 24.54 -2.94 -6.30
CA ASP A 113 25.91 -2.47 -6.64
C ASP A 113 26.11 -0.95 -6.45
N GLY A 114 25.56 -0.38 -5.37
CA GLY A 114 25.65 1.04 -5.06
C GLY A 114 24.66 1.92 -5.84
N ALA A 115 23.79 1.35 -6.66
CA ALA A 115 22.78 2.11 -7.39
C ALA A 115 21.74 2.73 -6.45
N THR A 116 21.27 3.93 -6.81
CA THR A 116 20.14 4.58 -6.14
C THR A 116 18.79 4.07 -6.63
N MET A 117 18.77 3.39 -7.77
CA MET A 117 17.59 2.82 -8.40
C MET A 117 17.79 1.32 -8.61
N SER A 118 16.72 0.55 -8.53
CA SER A 118 16.77 -0.87 -8.87
C SER A 118 17.13 -1.09 -10.34
N LYS A 119 17.77 -2.21 -10.63
CA LYS A 119 17.94 -2.67 -12.01
C LYS A 119 16.56 -2.90 -12.68
N PRO A 120 16.43 -2.67 -13.99
CA PRO A 120 15.17 -2.90 -14.69
C PRO A 120 14.68 -4.35 -14.54
N ILE A 121 13.44 -4.51 -14.10
CA ILE A 121 12.80 -5.82 -13.95
C ILE A 121 12.30 -6.31 -15.32
N ALA A 122 12.70 -7.52 -15.70
CA ALA A 122 12.30 -8.16 -16.95
C ALA A 122 10.81 -8.55 -16.98
N ASN A 123 10.33 -9.20 -15.91
CA ASN A 123 8.95 -9.65 -15.78
C ASN A 123 8.14 -8.66 -14.94
N LYS A 124 7.39 -7.77 -15.60
CA LYS A 124 6.48 -6.83 -14.93
C LYS A 124 5.12 -7.49 -14.69
N LEU A 125 4.36 -6.97 -13.72
CA LEU A 125 2.96 -7.37 -13.56
C LEU A 125 2.18 -7.16 -14.88
N PRO A 126 1.25 -8.07 -15.20
CA PRO A 126 0.53 -8.01 -16.47
C PRO A 126 -0.30 -6.73 -16.56
N LYS A 127 -0.42 -6.21 -17.79
CA LYS A 127 -1.25 -5.07 -18.12
C LYS A 127 -2.48 -5.54 -18.89
N ILE A 128 -3.66 -5.03 -18.52
CA ILE A 128 -4.94 -5.59 -18.98
C ILE A 128 -5.17 -5.34 -20.47
N PHE A 129 -4.74 -4.18 -20.98
CA PHE A 129 -4.90 -3.80 -22.39
C PHE A 129 -3.61 -3.95 -23.21
N GLY A 130 -2.51 -4.40 -22.60
CA GLY A 130 -1.20 -4.47 -23.24
C GLY A 130 -1.08 -5.50 -24.37
N ASN A 131 -2.01 -6.46 -24.45
CA ASN A 131 -1.99 -7.55 -25.44
C ASN A 131 -3.05 -7.44 -26.56
N ILE A 132 -3.81 -6.33 -26.61
CA ILE A 132 -4.81 -6.16 -27.67
C ILE A 132 -4.11 -5.73 -28.96
N LYS A 133 -3.94 -6.66 -29.90
CA LYS A 133 -3.55 -6.40 -31.30
C LYS A 133 -4.73 -5.80 -32.08
N THR A 134 -5.21 -4.63 -31.67
CA THR A 134 -6.20 -3.85 -32.44
C THR A 134 -5.50 -2.63 -33.00
N GLY A 135 -5.68 -2.37 -34.30
CA GLY A 135 -5.01 -1.33 -35.09
C GLY A 135 -5.31 0.13 -34.71
N SER A 136 -5.81 0.41 -33.50
CA SER A 136 -6.00 1.76 -32.98
C SER A 136 -5.00 2.05 -31.85
N THR A 137 -4.02 2.90 -32.15
CA THR A 137 -2.96 3.36 -31.24
C THR A 137 -3.51 3.93 -29.92
N ALA A 138 -4.73 4.48 -29.94
CA ALA A 138 -5.41 5.03 -28.77
C ALA A 138 -5.79 3.98 -27.70
N VAL A 139 -6.15 2.75 -28.10
CA VAL A 139 -6.51 1.66 -27.17
C VAL A 139 -5.27 0.99 -26.60
N LYS A 140 -4.17 0.95 -27.38
CA LYS A 140 -2.86 0.47 -26.93
C LYS A 140 -2.25 1.38 -25.83
N ASN A 141 -2.59 2.67 -25.85
CA ASN A 141 -2.15 3.65 -24.85
C ASN A 141 -2.93 3.60 -23.53
N LEU A 142 -4.12 2.96 -23.51
CA LEU A 142 -4.88 2.68 -22.27
C LEU A 142 -4.24 1.50 -21.54
N ASN A 143 -2.96 1.61 -21.19
CA ASN A 143 -2.16 0.50 -20.69
C ASN A 143 -2.29 0.36 -19.18
N LEU A 144 -3.49 -0.01 -18.73
CA LEU A 144 -3.86 -0.06 -17.32
C LEU A 144 -3.20 -1.26 -16.62
N ASP A 145 -2.41 -0.96 -15.59
CA ASP A 145 -1.74 -1.97 -14.77
C ASP A 145 -2.77 -2.74 -13.93
N ILE A 146 -2.60 -4.07 -13.82
CA ILE A 146 -3.53 -4.91 -13.04
C ILE A 146 -3.65 -4.46 -11.57
N THR A 147 -2.61 -3.81 -11.05
CA THR A 147 -2.59 -3.24 -9.69
C THR A 147 -3.65 -2.17 -9.48
N ALA A 148 -3.97 -1.35 -10.48
CA ALA A 148 -5.01 -0.33 -10.37
C ALA A 148 -6.40 -0.96 -10.26
N VAL A 149 -6.66 -2.05 -11.00
CA VAL A 149 -7.91 -2.80 -10.89
C VAL A 149 -8.01 -3.52 -9.55
N LEU A 150 -6.91 -4.13 -9.08
CA LEU A 150 -6.86 -4.74 -7.76
C LEU A 150 -7.10 -3.73 -6.64
N ALA A 151 -6.52 -2.53 -6.75
CA ALA A 151 -6.73 -1.45 -5.79
C ALA A 151 -8.19 -0.98 -5.77
N ALA A 152 -8.81 -0.79 -6.94
CA ALA A 152 -10.21 -0.43 -7.04
C ALA A 152 -11.14 -1.53 -6.50
N ALA A 153 -10.87 -2.79 -6.83
CA ALA A 153 -11.61 -3.93 -6.30
C ALA A 153 -11.50 -4.01 -4.77
N LEU A 154 -10.28 -3.86 -4.23
CA LEU A 154 -10.05 -3.81 -2.79
C LEU A 154 -10.75 -2.63 -2.12
N ALA A 155 -10.83 -1.47 -2.77
CA ALA A 155 -11.58 -0.33 -2.24
C ALA A 155 -13.08 -0.65 -2.08
N VAL A 156 -13.68 -1.28 -3.09
CA VAL A 156 -15.09 -1.72 -3.02
C VAL A 156 -15.29 -2.79 -1.95
N ILE A 157 -14.38 -3.77 -1.87
CA ILE A 157 -14.42 -4.81 -0.83
C ILE A 157 -14.30 -4.18 0.56
N LEU A 158 -13.35 -3.27 0.77
CA LEU A 158 -13.13 -2.62 2.05
C LEU A 158 -14.34 -1.78 2.47
N TRP A 159 -14.93 -1.04 1.53
CA TRP A 159 -16.17 -0.31 1.75
C TRP A 159 -17.29 -1.26 2.20
N PHE A 160 -17.49 -2.37 1.50
CA PHE A 160 -18.50 -3.36 1.88
C PHE A 160 -18.22 -3.95 3.27
N VAL A 161 -16.98 -4.35 3.54
CA VAL A 161 -16.59 -4.93 4.84
C VAL A 161 -16.80 -3.94 5.98
N LEU A 162 -16.32 -2.69 5.87
CA LEU A 162 -16.42 -1.70 6.95
C LEU A 162 -17.86 -1.23 7.20
N TYR A 163 -18.67 -1.06 6.15
CA TYR A 163 -19.99 -0.44 6.25
C TYR A 163 -21.16 -1.42 6.24
N LYS A 164 -21.00 -2.64 5.72
CA LYS A 164 -22.09 -3.62 5.58
C LYS A 164 -21.94 -4.87 6.45
N THR A 165 -20.82 -5.06 7.15
CA THR A 165 -20.62 -6.23 8.02
C THR A 165 -20.66 -5.89 9.51
N LYS A 166 -21.00 -6.90 10.34
CA LYS A 166 -20.96 -6.80 11.81
C LYS A 166 -19.55 -6.52 12.33
N TRP A 167 -18.53 -7.08 11.68
CA TRP A 167 -17.14 -6.87 12.05
C TRP A 167 -16.73 -5.41 11.83
N GLY A 168 -17.06 -4.83 10.67
CA GLY A 168 -16.80 -3.43 10.37
C GLY A 168 -17.51 -2.45 11.31
N LEU A 169 -18.72 -2.79 11.77
CA LEU A 169 -19.42 -2.00 12.79
C LEU A 169 -18.68 -2.03 14.13
N ARG A 170 -18.19 -3.20 14.56
CA ARG A 170 -17.45 -3.36 15.83
C ARG A 170 -16.13 -2.59 15.80
N VAL A 171 -15.35 -2.71 14.72
CA VAL A 171 -14.08 -1.99 14.57
C VAL A 171 -14.30 -0.48 14.68
N ARG A 172 -15.29 0.05 13.97
CA ARG A 172 -15.63 1.48 14.04
C ARG A 172 -16.13 1.92 15.40
N ALA A 173 -16.98 1.12 16.05
CA ALA A 173 -17.49 1.44 17.39
C ALA A 173 -16.37 1.49 18.44
N VAL A 174 -15.42 0.56 18.38
CA VAL A 174 -14.23 0.54 19.25
C VAL A 174 -13.32 1.72 18.95
N GLY A 175 -13.09 2.03 17.67
CA GLY A 175 -12.23 3.14 17.25
C GLY A 175 -12.74 4.52 17.67
N GLU A 176 -14.05 4.75 17.68
CA GLU A 176 -14.66 6.02 18.10
C GLU A 176 -14.57 6.23 19.62
N HIS A 177 -14.84 5.18 20.41
CA HIS A 177 -14.87 5.26 21.88
C HIS A 177 -14.24 4.02 22.54
N PRO A 178 -12.89 3.91 22.57
CA PRO A 178 -12.22 2.74 23.12
C PRO A 178 -12.49 2.55 24.62
N ALA A 179 -12.59 3.64 25.39
CA ALA A 179 -12.89 3.58 26.82
C ALA A 179 -14.29 3.01 27.13
N ALA A 180 -15.26 3.21 26.23
CA ALA A 180 -16.60 2.64 26.37
C ALA A 180 -16.64 1.15 26.02
N ALA A 181 -15.76 0.69 25.12
CA ALA A 181 -15.62 -0.72 24.81
C ALA A 181 -14.95 -1.50 25.96
N ASP A 182 -13.93 -0.90 26.59
CA ASP A 182 -13.22 -1.49 27.73
C ASP A 182 -14.14 -1.68 28.95
N SER A 183 -15.03 -0.72 29.22
CA SER A 183 -16.01 -0.85 30.32
C SER A 183 -17.04 -1.96 30.12
N LEU A 184 -17.24 -2.41 28.87
CA LEU A 184 -18.07 -3.57 28.51
C LEU A 184 -17.27 -4.89 28.44
N GLY A 185 -15.99 -4.88 28.85
CA GLY A 185 -15.12 -6.05 28.90
C GLY A 185 -14.51 -6.46 27.56
N ILE A 186 -14.52 -5.56 26.55
CA ILE A 186 -13.84 -5.80 25.27
C ILE A 186 -12.39 -5.32 25.41
N SER A 187 -11.42 -6.25 25.29
CA SER A 187 -10.00 -5.89 25.27
C SER A 187 -9.69 -4.98 24.08
N VAL A 188 -9.30 -3.73 24.38
CA VAL A 188 -8.88 -2.70 23.42
C VAL A 188 -7.37 -2.39 23.48
N THR A 189 -6.62 -3.23 24.19
CA THR A 189 -5.15 -3.21 24.31
C THR A 189 -4.46 -4.11 23.31
#